data_AF-A0AAV5YWQ8-F1
#
_entry.id   AF-A0AAV5YWQ8-F1
#
_cell.length_a   1.000
_cell.length_b   1.000
_cell.length_c   1.000
_cell.angle_alpha   90.00
_cell.angle_beta   90.00
_cell.angle_gamma   90.00
#
_symmetry.space_group_name_H-M   'P 1'
#
loop_
_entity.id
_entity.type
_entity.pdbx_description
1 polymer ?
#
loop_
_entity_poly.entity_id
_entity_poly.type
_entity_poly.pdbx_seq_one_letter_code
_entity_poly.pdbx_strand_id
1 'polypeptide(L)'
;MAIREVGAPSEDRLNPGARAPRALGVVLLLILALGGCMIGPNFQPPKVSVATSWQDTADQRVGTGVTTYRDWWKTFGDPALDRLVEHAYRDNLTLRQAGVRVLQARAQLGVA
;
A
#
# COMPACT_ATOMS: atom_id res chain seq x y z
N MET A 1 -82.78 -23.99 10.70
CA MET A 1 -82.33 -22.59 10.64
C MET A 1 -80.96 -22.53 11.31
N ALA A 2 -79.92 -22.00 10.66
CA ALA A 2 -78.60 -21.77 11.27
C ALA A 2 -78.70 -20.61 12.32
N ILE A 3 -77.72 -20.18 13.13
CA ILE A 3 -76.26 -19.98 13.04
C ILE A 3 -75.72 -19.86 14.51
N ARG A 4 -74.42 -19.96 14.87
CA ARG A 4 -73.14 -20.27 14.19
C ARG A 4 -72.04 -20.47 15.26
N GLU A 5 -71.06 -21.35 15.03
CA GLU A 5 -69.83 -21.44 15.84
C GLU A 5 -68.95 -20.18 15.68
N VAL A 6 -68.51 -19.57 16.79
CA VAL A 6 -67.60 -18.42 16.78
C VAL A 6 -66.16 -18.93 16.73
N GLY A 7 -65.58 -18.91 15.52
CA GLY A 7 -64.19 -19.32 15.31
C GLY A 7 -63.19 -18.36 15.98
N ALA A 8 -62.16 -18.94 16.60
CA ALA A 8 -61.03 -18.23 17.18
C ALA A 8 -60.21 -17.46 16.11
N PRO A 9 -59.50 -16.38 16.48
CA PRO A 9 -58.64 -15.66 15.54
C PRO A 9 -57.50 -16.57 15.06
N SER A 10 -57.31 -16.63 13.74
CA SER A 10 -56.22 -17.37 13.10
C SER A 10 -54.86 -16.74 13.45
N GLU A 11 -53.96 -17.52 14.06
CA GLU A 11 -52.56 -17.13 14.22
C GLU A 11 -51.94 -16.89 12.84
N ASP A 12 -51.52 -15.65 12.59
CA ASP A 12 -50.85 -15.27 11.34
C ASP A 12 -49.43 -15.84 11.34
N ARG A 13 -49.30 -17.06 10.81
CA ARG A 13 -48.02 -17.75 10.69
C ARG A 13 -47.17 -17.05 9.64
N LEU A 14 -46.36 -16.08 10.07
CA LEU A 14 -45.19 -15.61 9.32
C LEU A 14 -44.39 -16.83 8.86
N ASN A 15 -44.46 -17.16 7.57
CA ASN A 15 -43.80 -18.31 6.99
C ASN A 15 -42.50 -17.84 6.29
N PRO A 16 -41.30 -18.06 6.87
CA PRO A 16 -40.05 -17.64 6.26
C PRO A 16 -39.57 -18.61 5.15
N GLY A 17 -40.28 -19.73 4.95
CA GLY A 17 -39.69 -20.98 4.46
C GLY A 17 -39.43 -21.10 2.95
N ALA A 18 -39.94 -20.21 2.10
CA ALA A 18 -40.02 -20.48 0.65
C ALA A 18 -38.98 -19.77 -0.25
N ARG A 19 -38.26 -18.74 0.24
CA ARG A 19 -37.33 -17.94 -0.59
C ARG A 19 -35.85 -18.02 -0.17
N ALA A 20 -35.58 -18.51 1.04
CA ALA A 20 -34.25 -18.54 1.66
C ALA A 20 -33.14 -19.24 0.84
N PRO A 21 -33.30 -20.45 0.25
CA PRO A 21 -32.16 -21.19 -0.30
C PRO A 21 -31.58 -20.55 -1.57
N ARG A 22 -32.42 -19.92 -2.41
CA ARG A 22 -31.96 -19.18 -3.60
C ARG A 22 -31.24 -17.89 -3.21
N ALA A 23 -31.76 -17.15 -2.23
CA ALA A 23 -31.12 -15.93 -1.74
C ALA A 23 -29.75 -16.24 -1.12
N LEU A 24 -29.65 -17.31 -0.32
CA LEU A 24 -28.39 -17.76 0.30
C LEU A 24 -27.34 -18.14 -0.76
N GLY A 25 -27.74 -18.84 -1.82
CA GLY A 25 -26.86 -19.18 -2.93
C GLY A 25 -26.32 -17.96 -3.69
N VAL A 26 -27.15 -16.94 -3.92
CA VAL A 26 -26.72 -15.68 -4.55
C VAL A 26 -25.76 -14.90 -3.65
N VAL A 27 -26.02 -14.82 -2.34
CA VAL A 27 -25.11 -14.18 -1.37
C VAL A 27 -23.76 -14.91 -1.31
N LEU A 28 -23.75 -16.24 -1.29
CA LEU A 28 -22.51 -17.02 -1.31
C LEU A 28 -21.72 -16.81 -2.62
N LEU A 29 -22.40 -16.80 -3.76
CA LEU A 29 -21.77 -16.54 -5.06
C LEU A 29 -21.14 -15.14 -5.11
N LEU A 30 -21.81 -14.12 -4.57
CA LEU A 30 -21.27 -12.77 -4.44
C LEU A 30 -20.02 -12.74 -3.55
N ILE A 31 -20.06 -13.38 -2.38
CA ILE A 31 -18.89 -13.45 -1.48
C ILE A 31 -17.69 -14.12 -2.17
N LEU A 32 -17.89 -15.20 -2.92
CA LEU A 32 -16.82 -15.83 -3.70
C LEU A 32 -16.32 -14.94 -4.85
N ALA A 33 -17.21 -14.21 -5.53
CA ALA A 33 -16.85 -13.29 -6.61
C ALA A 33 -16.10 -12.03 -6.14
N LEU A 34 -16.26 -11.65 -4.86
CA LEU A 34 -15.50 -10.57 -4.22
C LEU A 34 -14.14 -11.05 -3.65
N GLY A 35 -13.84 -12.35 -3.69
CA GLY A 35 -12.57 -12.91 -3.25
C GLY A 35 -11.42 -12.59 -4.22
N GLY A 36 -10.63 -11.57 -3.91
CA GLY A 36 -9.42 -11.24 -4.68
C GLY A 36 -8.33 -12.30 -4.54
N CYS A 37 -7.78 -12.77 -5.67
CA CYS A 37 -6.55 -13.58 -5.65
C CYS A 37 -5.37 -12.71 -5.18
N MET A 38 -4.56 -13.24 -4.26
CA MET A 38 -3.26 -12.63 -3.93
C MET A 38 -2.31 -12.82 -5.11
N ILE A 39 -2.21 -11.81 -5.98
CA ILE A 39 -1.41 -11.86 -7.20
C ILE A 39 0.01 -11.38 -6.90
N GLY A 40 0.91 -12.35 -6.75
CA GLY A 40 2.36 -12.12 -6.71
C GLY A 40 3.09 -13.15 -5.86
N PRO A 41 4.16 -13.80 -6.38
CA PRO A 41 5.09 -14.52 -5.51
C PRO A 41 5.81 -13.51 -4.59
N ASN A 42 6.28 -13.98 -3.44
CA ASN A 42 7.13 -13.17 -2.55
C ASN A 42 8.29 -12.55 -3.33
N PHE A 43 8.51 -11.25 -3.19
CA PHE A 43 9.57 -10.53 -3.89
C PHE A 43 10.94 -11.19 -3.65
N GLN A 44 11.62 -11.55 -4.73
CA GLN A 44 12.99 -12.04 -4.73
C GLN A 44 13.88 -11.02 -5.45
N PRO A 45 14.91 -10.46 -4.79
CA PRO A 45 15.87 -9.58 -5.45
C PRO A 45 16.50 -10.28 -6.67
N PRO A 46 16.58 -9.61 -7.84
CA PRO A 46 17.22 -10.21 -9.01
C PRO A 46 18.71 -10.42 -8.75
N LYS A 47 19.23 -11.61 -9.08
CA LYS A 47 20.68 -11.87 -9.04
C LYS A 47 21.35 -11.11 -10.19
N VAL A 48 22.07 -10.05 -9.86
CA VAL A 48 22.90 -9.29 -10.81
C VAL A 48 24.34 -9.77 -10.75
N SER A 49 24.97 -9.95 -11.91
CA SER A 49 26.42 -10.21 -11.99
C SER A 49 27.15 -8.88 -11.91
N VAL A 50 27.94 -8.71 -10.84
CA VAL A 50 28.77 -7.51 -10.59
C VAL A 50 30.15 -7.96 -10.12
N ALA A 51 31.15 -7.10 -10.23
CA ALA A 51 32.48 -7.37 -9.70
C ALA A 51 32.44 -7.54 -8.17
N THR A 52 33.18 -8.51 -7.64
CA THR A 52 33.26 -8.78 -6.20
C THR A 52 33.88 -7.63 -5.40
N SER A 53 34.69 -6.80 -6.06
CA SER A 53 35.39 -5.65 -5.47
C SER A 53 35.53 -4.51 -6.48
N TRP A 54 35.64 -3.28 -5.99
CA TRP A 54 36.03 -2.12 -6.80
C TRP A 54 37.52 -2.19 -7.17
N GLN A 55 37.94 -1.49 -8.23
CA GLN A 55 39.34 -1.49 -8.67
C GLN A 55 40.27 -0.94 -7.57
N ASP A 56 39.87 0.16 -6.92
CA ASP A 56 40.67 0.83 -5.89
C ASP A 56 40.46 0.26 -4.47
N THR A 57 39.97 -0.97 -4.32
CA THR A 57 39.68 -1.57 -2.99
C THR A 57 40.93 -1.68 -2.10
N ALA A 58 42.13 -1.71 -2.69
CA ALA A 58 43.40 -1.72 -1.96
C ALA A 58 43.96 -0.32 -1.62
N ASP A 59 43.35 0.76 -2.12
CA ASP A 59 43.80 2.12 -1.86
C ASP A 59 43.35 2.59 -0.47
N GLN A 60 44.33 2.81 0.42
CA GLN A 60 44.09 3.26 1.80
C GLN A 60 43.42 4.64 1.90
N ARG A 61 43.38 5.42 0.82
CA ARG A 61 42.65 6.69 0.74
C ARG A 61 41.13 6.47 0.59
N VAL A 62 40.70 5.28 0.17
CA VAL A 62 39.28 4.94 -0.04
C VAL A 62 38.70 4.40 1.27
N GLY A 63 37.89 5.22 1.95
CA GLY A 63 37.17 4.80 3.14
C GLY A 63 36.10 3.76 2.83
N THR A 64 36.25 2.54 3.37
CA THR A 64 35.28 1.44 3.24
C THR A 64 34.22 1.42 4.36
N GLY A 65 34.28 2.37 5.30
CA GLY A 65 33.38 2.46 6.45
C GLY A 65 32.03 3.11 6.12
N VAL A 66 30.99 2.71 6.88
CA VAL A 66 29.64 3.27 6.75
C VAL A 66 29.63 4.74 7.20
N THR A 67 29.41 5.65 6.25
CA THR A 67 29.36 7.11 6.48
C THR A 67 27.98 7.67 6.16
N THR A 68 27.49 8.63 6.95
CA THR A 68 26.23 9.34 6.67
C THR A 68 26.51 10.53 5.74
N TYR A 69 26.32 10.33 4.43
CA TYR A 69 26.56 11.35 3.39
C TYR A 69 25.50 12.46 3.31
N ARG A 70 24.80 12.79 4.40
CA ARG A 70 23.69 13.78 4.40
C ARG A 70 24.15 15.15 3.90
N ASP A 71 25.28 15.62 4.43
CA ASP A 71 25.84 16.95 4.17
C ASP A 71 27.19 16.83 3.42
N TRP A 72 27.29 15.92 2.45
CA TRP A 72 28.55 15.57 1.78
C TRP A 72 29.30 16.78 1.20
N TRP A 73 28.58 17.82 0.78
CA TRP A 73 29.15 19.04 0.20
C TRP A 73 29.92 19.91 1.21
N LYS A 74 29.72 19.72 2.53
CA LYS A 74 30.49 20.44 3.56
C LYS A 74 31.98 20.07 3.56
N THR A 75 32.34 18.94 2.97
CA THR A 75 33.74 18.51 2.81
C THR A 75 34.57 19.46 1.95
N PHE A 76 33.93 20.30 1.12
CA PHE A 76 34.59 21.32 0.30
C PHE A 76 34.95 22.60 1.10
N GLY A 77 34.36 22.81 2.28
CA GLY A 77 34.66 23.97 3.12
C GLY A 77 34.26 25.33 2.52
N ASP A 78 33.32 25.36 1.57
CA ASP A 78 32.84 26.59 0.91
C ASP A 78 31.47 27.05 1.49
N PRO A 79 31.43 28.16 2.25
CA PRO A 79 30.19 28.73 2.78
C PRO A 79 29.22 29.24 1.70
N ALA A 80 29.69 29.52 0.48
CA ALA A 80 28.82 29.88 -0.63
C ALA A 80 28.07 28.66 -1.17
N LEU A 81 28.78 27.54 -1.40
CA LEU A 81 28.18 26.25 -1.73
C LEU A 81 27.15 25.80 -0.68
N ASP A 82 27.49 25.89 0.61
CA ASP A 82 26.55 25.58 1.71
C ASP A 82 25.22 26.36 1.58
N ARG A 83 25.31 27.68 1.34
CA ARG A 83 24.12 28.51 1.14
C ARG A 83 23.35 28.14 -0.11
N LEU A 84 24.02 27.80 -1.22
CA LEU A 84 23.36 27.41 -2.46
C LEU A 84 22.59 26.09 -2.30
N VAL A 85 23.20 25.09 -1.65
CA VAL A 85 22.55 23.81 -1.38
C VAL A 85 21.36 23.99 -0.42
N GLU A 86 21.47 24.81 0.62
CA GLU A 86 20.37 25.11 1.54
C GLU A 86 19.21 25.88 0.89
N HIS A 87 19.47 26.78 -0.07
CA HIS A 87 18.40 27.36 -0.90
C HIS A 87 17.77 26.32 -1.82
N ALA A 88 18.56 25.43 -2.43
CA ALA A 88 18.03 24.36 -3.28
C ALA A 88 17.13 23.40 -2.48
N TYR A 89 17.50 22.98 -1.27
CA TYR A 89 16.63 22.12 -0.45
C TYR A 89 15.30 22.77 -0.07
N ARG A 90 15.31 24.08 0.23
CA ARG A 90 14.09 24.81 0.61
C ARG A 90 13.17 25.06 -0.59
N ASP A 91 13.70 25.57 -1.70
CA ASP A 91 12.90 26.21 -2.75
C ASP A 91 12.77 25.41 -4.06
N ASN A 92 13.43 24.24 -4.18
CA ASN A 92 13.34 23.40 -5.37
C ASN A 92 11.96 22.71 -5.50
N LEU A 93 11.15 23.24 -6.43
CA LEU A 93 9.82 22.72 -6.75
C LEU A 93 9.83 21.26 -7.24
N THR A 94 10.88 20.81 -7.92
CA THR A 94 11.03 19.42 -8.38
C THR A 94 11.20 18.45 -7.20
N LEU A 95 11.97 18.84 -6.17
CA LEU A 95 12.06 18.05 -4.92
C LEU A 95 10.73 18.00 -4.19
N ARG A 96 10.01 19.13 -4.09
CA ARG A 96 8.65 19.18 -3.50
C ARG A 96 7.69 18.28 -4.28
N GLN A 97 7.71 18.30 -5.61
CA GLN A 97 6.90 17.44 -6.46
C GLN A 97 7.22 15.95 -6.26
N ALA A 98 8.50 15.59 -6.16
CA ALA A 98 8.92 14.22 -5.88
C ALA A 98 8.38 13.72 -4.52
N GLY A 99 8.43 14.57 -3.48
CA GLY A 99 7.83 14.28 -2.18
C GLY A 99 6.32 14.01 -2.25
N VAL A 100 5.57 14.83 -3.00
CA VAL A 100 4.13 14.61 -3.22
C VAL A 100 3.84 13.31 -3.96
N ARG A 101 4.67 12.92 -4.94
CA ARG A 101 4.52 11.62 -5.63
C ARG A 101 4.70 10.42 -4.69
N VAL A 102 5.60 10.52 -3.70
CA VAL A 102 5.75 9.48 -2.65
C VAL A 102 4.51 9.44 -1.74
N LEU A 103 3.96 10.59 -1.36
CA LEU A 103 2.70 10.66 -0.60
C LEU A 103 1.52 10.07 -1.37
N GLN A 104 1.41 10.38 -2.67
CA GLN A 104 0.42 9.81 -3.57
C GLN A 104 0.50 8.28 -3.63
N ALA A 105 1.70 7.72 -3.82
CA ALA A 105 1.90 6.28 -3.86
C ALA A 105 1.52 5.59 -2.54
N ARG A 106 1.82 6.22 -1.38
CA ARG A 106 1.40 5.73 -0.06
C ARG A 106 -0.12 5.79 0.12
N ALA A 107 -0.76 6.86 -0.34
CA ALA A 107 -2.22 6.98 -0.29
C ALA A 107 -2.91 5.92 -1.16
N GLN A 108 -2.37 5.62 -2.35
CA GLN A 108 -2.88 4.55 -3.22
C GLN A 108 -2.81 3.16 -2.56
N LEU A 109 -1.78 2.89 -1.75
CA LEU A 109 -1.65 1.64 -1.00
C LEU A 109 -2.55 1.57 0.25
N GLY A 110 -3.00 2.71 0.79
CA GLY A 110 -3.81 2.80 2.00
C GLY A 110 -5.32 2.97 1.76
N VAL A 111 -5.77 2.91 0.51
CA VAL A 111 -7.18 3.07 0.08
C VAL A 111 -7.72 1.78 -0.58
N ALA A 112 -6.95 0.68 -0.51
CA ALA A 112 -7.33 -0.66 -0.98
C ALA A 112 -7.73 -1.58 0.19
#